data_AF-A0A916ECP5-F1
#
_entry.id   AF-A0A916ECP5-F1
#
_cell.length_a   1.000
_cell.length_b   1.000
_cell.length_c   1.000
_cell.angle_alpha   90.00
_cell.angle_beta   90.00
_cell.angle_gamma   90.00
#
_symmetry.space_group_name_H-M   'P 1'
#
loop_
_entity.id
_entity.type
_entity.pdbx_description
1 polymer ?
#
loop_
_entity_poly.entity_id
_entity_poly.type
_entity_poly.pdbx_seq_one_letter_code
_entity_poly.pdbx_strand_id
1 'polypeptide(L)'
;MKSQLANSFIQLRLLNRKSNLEKNAGKLATQEAKLAMDRIHLQLQDLNYMKNYLQREIRKCRSFRSIYQKVPLLSEEEFLANAPEELKTQLPEGTTERQQHHHRMLQRLNYEKEERLRLQEVVHNKLKRKMELGDSILAKKTKIEQINKEFETFLKEATPLKKLLVTEEETETKMETEQ
;
A
#
# COMPACT_ATOMS: atom_id res chain seq x y z
N MET A 1 2.10 -96.72 42.97
CA MET A 1 2.31 -96.04 41.67
C MET A 1 1.09 -95.26 41.15
N LYS A 2 -0.11 -95.85 40.98
CA LYS A 2 -1.27 -95.13 40.38
C LYS A 2 -1.72 -93.87 41.14
N SER A 3 -1.73 -93.90 42.48
CA SER A 3 -2.12 -92.74 43.31
C SER A 3 -1.11 -91.57 43.24
N GLN A 4 0.19 -91.86 43.18
CA GLN A 4 1.23 -90.83 43.02
C GLN A 4 1.12 -90.12 41.66
N LEU A 5 0.85 -90.86 40.59
CA LEU A 5 0.65 -90.29 39.25
C LEU A 5 -0.60 -89.40 39.19
N ALA A 6 -1.70 -89.81 39.81
CA ALA A 6 -2.92 -89.01 39.92
C ALA A 6 -2.69 -87.69 40.67
N ASN A 7 -1.93 -87.74 41.77
CA ASN A 7 -1.54 -86.54 42.53
C ASN A 7 -0.68 -85.59 41.68
N SER A 8 0.32 -86.10 40.96
CA SER A 8 1.14 -85.28 40.05
C SER A 8 0.30 -84.63 38.95
N PHE A 9 -0.69 -85.32 38.41
CA PHE A 9 -1.59 -84.75 37.39
C PHE A 9 -2.49 -83.64 37.94
N ILE A 10 -2.99 -83.80 39.17
CA ILE A 10 -3.75 -82.74 39.86
C ILE A 10 -2.86 -81.50 40.09
N GLN A 11 -1.62 -81.69 40.55
CA GLN A 11 -0.66 -80.60 40.72
C GLN A 11 -0.37 -79.86 39.41
N LEU A 12 -0.18 -80.59 38.30
CA LEU A 12 0.02 -79.99 36.98
C LEU A 12 -1.20 -79.17 36.53
N ARG A 13 -2.43 -79.64 36.76
CA ARG A 13 -3.65 -78.86 36.44
C ARG A 13 -3.75 -77.58 37.26
N LEU A 14 -3.39 -77.63 38.55
CA LEU A 14 -3.38 -76.46 39.42
C LEU A 14 -2.32 -75.44 38.96
N LEU A 15 -1.10 -75.90 38.66
CA LEU A 15 -0.02 -75.08 38.10
C LEU A 15 -0.41 -74.45 36.76
N ASN A 16 -1.05 -75.22 35.87
CA ASN A 16 -1.53 -74.71 34.59
C ASN A 16 -2.61 -73.62 34.77
N ARG A 17 -3.56 -73.83 35.70
CA ARG A 17 -4.56 -72.82 36.05
C ARG A 17 -3.92 -71.56 36.61
N LYS A 18 -2.96 -71.70 37.54
CA LYS A 18 -2.21 -70.57 38.12
C LYS A 18 -1.46 -69.80 37.03
N SER A 19 -0.72 -70.50 36.17
CA SER A 19 0.01 -69.90 35.04
C SER A 19 -0.91 -69.15 34.08
N ASN A 20 -2.09 -69.71 33.76
CA ASN A 20 -3.07 -69.03 32.92
C ASN A 20 -3.66 -67.77 33.58
N LEU A 21 -3.90 -67.80 34.90
CA LEU A 21 -4.36 -66.62 35.64
C LEU A 21 -3.30 -65.52 35.65
N GLU A 22 -2.04 -65.86 35.94
CA GLU A 22 -0.92 -64.92 35.93
C GLU A 22 -0.72 -64.31 34.53
N LYS A 23 -0.78 -65.13 33.48
CA LYS A 23 -0.73 -64.66 32.08
C LYS A 23 -1.85 -63.68 31.77
N ASN A 24 -3.08 -63.99 32.18
CA ASN A 24 -4.22 -63.11 31.94
C ASN A 24 -4.09 -61.80 32.74
N ALA A 25 -3.61 -61.85 33.98
CA ALA A 25 -3.34 -60.67 34.79
C ALA A 25 -2.28 -59.77 34.14
N GLY A 26 -1.16 -60.33 33.65
CA GLY A 26 -0.15 -59.59 32.92
C GLY A 26 -0.68 -58.98 31.62
N LYS A 27 -1.52 -59.72 30.89
CA LYS A 27 -2.19 -59.22 29.68
C LYS A 27 -3.10 -58.01 29.99
N LEU A 28 -3.88 -58.08 31.07
CA LEU A 28 -4.74 -56.98 31.49
C LEU A 28 -3.93 -55.75 31.91
N ALA A 29 -2.91 -55.93 32.75
CA ALA A 29 -2.05 -54.83 33.20
C ALA A 29 -1.34 -54.12 32.04
N THR A 30 -0.81 -54.88 31.08
CA THR A 30 -0.17 -54.31 29.87
C THR A 30 -1.19 -53.60 28.96
N GLN A 31 -2.41 -54.13 28.85
CA GLN A 31 -3.48 -53.49 28.09
C GLN A 31 -3.94 -52.17 28.73
N GLU A 32 -4.09 -52.13 30.06
CA GLU A 32 -4.43 -50.90 30.79
C GLU A 32 -3.35 -49.83 30.62
N ALA A 33 -2.08 -50.19 30.79
CA ALA A 33 -0.95 -49.28 30.58
C ALA A 33 -0.91 -48.74 29.14
N LYS A 34 -1.17 -49.60 28.14
CA LYS A 34 -1.27 -49.18 26.74
C LYS A 34 -2.41 -48.19 26.53
N LEU A 35 -3.60 -48.46 27.04
CA LEU A 35 -4.75 -47.56 26.91
C LEU A 35 -4.50 -46.20 27.60
N ALA A 36 -3.82 -46.19 28.73
CA ALA A 36 -3.41 -44.96 29.39
C ALA A 36 -2.42 -44.15 28.53
N MET A 37 -1.42 -44.83 27.94
CA MET A 37 -0.47 -44.21 27.00
C MET A 37 -1.19 -43.63 25.77
N ASP A 38 -2.10 -44.38 25.16
CA ASP A 38 -2.84 -43.96 23.97
C ASP A 38 -3.69 -42.70 24.26
N ARG A 39 -4.30 -42.60 25.45
CA ARG A 39 -5.04 -41.40 25.88
C ARG A 39 -4.14 -40.18 25.98
N ILE A 40 -2.97 -40.31 26.59
CA ILE A 40 -2.00 -39.21 26.73
C ILE A 40 -1.47 -38.81 25.34
N HIS A 41 -1.22 -39.78 24.47
CA HIS A 41 -0.77 -39.52 23.11
C HIS A 41 -1.81 -38.73 22.30
N LEU A 42 -3.10 -39.05 22.45
CA LEU A 42 -4.18 -38.29 21.84
C LEU A 42 -4.21 -36.84 22.34
N GLN A 43 -4.11 -36.63 23.66
CA GLN A 43 -4.04 -35.28 24.24
C GLN A 43 -2.83 -34.49 23.74
N LEU A 44 -1.67 -35.14 23.59
CA LEU A 44 -0.48 -34.53 23.02
C LEU A 44 -0.70 -34.12 21.57
N GLN A 45 -1.40 -34.93 20.78
CA GLN A 45 -1.73 -34.62 19.40
C GLN A 45 -2.66 -33.40 19.31
N ASP A 46 -3.66 -33.31 20.17
CA ASP A 46 -4.57 -32.15 20.26
C ASP A 46 -3.82 -30.86 20.58
N LEU A 47 -2.90 -30.91 21.56
CA LEU A 47 -2.06 -29.77 21.93
C LEU A 47 -1.11 -29.36 20.80
N ASN A 48 -0.50 -30.33 20.11
CA ASN A 48 0.35 -30.05 18.96
C ASN A 48 -0.43 -29.43 17.81
N TYR A 49 -1.65 -29.89 17.57
CA TYR A 49 -2.55 -29.28 16.60
C TYR A 49 -2.83 -27.81 16.96
N MET A 50 -3.22 -27.55 18.22
CA MET A 50 -3.53 -26.20 18.68
C MET A 50 -2.30 -25.29 18.58
N LYS A 51 -1.11 -25.77 18.99
CA LYS A 51 0.16 -25.04 18.84
C LYS A 51 0.42 -24.66 17.38
N ASN A 52 0.30 -25.61 16.46
CA ASN A 52 0.54 -25.37 15.03
C ASN A 52 -0.51 -24.41 14.43
N TYR A 53 -1.78 -24.54 14.85
CA TYR A 53 -2.84 -23.61 14.48
C TYR A 53 -2.51 -22.19 14.94
N LEU A 54 -2.21 -21.99 16.23
CA LEU A 54 -1.85 -20.68 16.78
C LEU A 54 -0.59 -20.10 16.10
N GLN A 55 0.41 -20.93 15.81
CA GLN A 55 1.60 -20.47 15.08
C GLN A 55 1.27 -20.00 13.66
N ARG A 56 0.34 -20.68 12.96
CA ARG A 56 -0.12 -20.23 11.64
C ARG A 56 -0.87 -18.91 11.73
N GLU A 57 -1.77 -18.76 12.69
CA GLU A 57 -2.49 -17.50 12.90
C GLU A 57 -1.55 -16.35 13.29
N ILE A 58 -0.56 -16.60 14.15
CA ILE A 58 0.46 -15.60 14.48
C ILE A 58 1.25 -15.18 13.24
N ARG A 59 1.66 -16.14 12.38
CA ARG A 59 2.35 -15.83 11.11
C ARG A 59 1.46 -15.00 10.19
N LYS A 60 0.18 -15.35 10.09
CA LYS A 60 -0.81 -14.60 9.30
C LYS A 60 -0.94 -13.16 9.80
N CYS A 61 -1.13 -12.98 11.11
CA CYS A 61 -1.19 -11.65 11.73
C CYS A 61 0.11 -10.85 11.55
N ARG A 62 1.28 -11.49 11.65
CA ARG A 62 2.58 -10.84 11.40
C ARG A 62 2.85 -10.51 9.94
N SER A 63 2.26 -11.25 9.01
CA SER A 63 2.36 -10.99 7.58
C SER A 63 1.52 -9.80 7.12
N PHE A 64 0.65 -9.27 7.99
CA PHE A 64 -0.11 -8.07 7.71
C PHE A 64 0.83 -6.88 7.50
N ARG A 65 0.87 -6.41 6.25
CA ARG A 65 1.55 -5.17 5.87
C ARG A 65 0.51 -4.11 5.60
N SER A 66 0.54 -3.04 6.39
CA SER A 66 -0.32 -1.89 6.14
C SER A 66 0.18 -1.10 4.94
N ILE A 67 -0.74 -0.44 4.24
CA ILE A 67 -0.49 0.31 3.00
C ILE A 67 0.59 1.39 3.21
N TYR A 68 0.65 2.01 4.40
CA TYR A 68 1.61 3.07 4.69
C TYR A 68 3.08 2.64 4.53
N GLN A 69 3.39 1.34 4.69
CA GLN A 69 4.76 0.83 4.55
C GLN A 69 5.30 0.91 3.12
N LYS A 70 4.42 1.09 2.12
CA LYS A 70 4.80 1.26 0.72
C LYS A 70 4.83 2.72 0.28
N VAL A 71 4.31 3.64 1.11
CA VAL A 71 4.20 5.05 0.76
C VAL A 71 5.55 5.72 1.04
N PRO A 72 6.13 6.46 0.08
CA PRO A 72 7.28 7.29 0.35
C PRO A 72 6.87 8.42 1.30
N LEU A 73 7.51 8.47 2.46
CA LEU A 73 7.32 9.46 3.52
C LEU A 73 8.62 10.27 3.65
N LEU A 74 8.54 11.54 4.03
CA LEU A 74 9.72 12.35 4.37
C LEU A 74 10.47 11.69 5.52
N SER A 75 11.80 11.83 5.55
CA SER A 75 12.60 11.31 6.65
C SER A 75 12.20 11.91 8.01
N GLU A 76 12.56 11.25 9.12
CA GLU A 76 12.23 11.81 10.44
C GLU A 76 12.91 13.16 10.70
N GLU A 77 14.11 13.34 10.17
CA GLU A 77 14.87 14.59 10.29
C GLU A 77 14.17 15.73 9.55
N GLU A 78 13.74 15.50 8.31
CA GLU A 78 13.02 16.50 7.53
C GLU A 78 11.64 16.80 8.11
N PHE A 79 10.97 15.80 8.69
CA PHE A 79 9.70 16.01 9.40
C PHE A 79 9.91 16.89 10.64
N LEU A 80 10.92 16.61 11.46
CA LEU A 80 11.20 17.42 12.65
C LEU A 80 11.63 18.85 12.30
N ALA A 81 12.27 19.06 11.15
CA ALA A 81 12.64 20.37 10.66
C ALA A 81 11.44 21.19 10.16
N ASN A 82 10.56 20.58 9.38
CA ASN A 82 9.52 21.30 8.62
C ASN A 82 8.12 21.26 9.26
N ALA A 83 7.83 20.29 10.12
CA ALA A 83 6.50 20.16 10.70
C ALA A 83 6.18 21.32 11.66
N PRO A 84 4.90 21.70 11.79
CA PRO A 84 4.40 22.55 12.87
C PRO A 84 4.67 21.95 14.26
N GLU A 85 4.91 22.80 15.26
CA GLU A 85 5.19 22.37 16.65
C GLU A 85 4.04 21.57 17.27
N GLU A 86 2.80 21.85 16.87
CA GLU A 86 1.60 21.13 17.29
C GLU A 86 1.71 19.61 17.01
N LEU A 87 2.29 19.25 15.86
CA LEU A 87 2.48 17.87 15.41
C LEU A 87 3.77 17.22 15.97
N LYS A 88 4.66 18.00 16.58
CA LYS A 88 5.89 17.52 17.24
C LYS A 88 5.69 17.16 18.71
N THR A 89 4.54 17.50 19.28
CA THR A 89 4.23 17.26 20.70
C THR A 89 4.38 15.78 21.04
N GLN A 90 5.24 15.50 22.03
CA GLN A 90 5.46 14.14 22.53
C GLN A 90 4.32 13.73 23.47
N LEU A 91 4.04 12.42 23.55
CA LEU A 91 3.07 11.92 24.53
C LEU A 91 3.58 12.11 25.97
N PRO A 92 2.67 12.13 26.97
CA PRO A 92 3.03 12.30 28.39
C PRO A 92 4.06 11.28 28.90
N GLU A 93 4.81 11.70 29.92
CA GLU A 93 5.74 10.84 30.67
C GLU A 93 4.99 9.63 31.28
N GLY A 94 5.43 8.42 30.94
CA GLY A 94 4.78 7.16 31.31
C GLY A 94 4.32 6.30 30.13
N THR A 95 4.41 6.82 28.90
CA THR A 95 4.14 6.04 27.68
C THR A 95 5.33 5.17 27.27
N THR A 96 5.05 3.95 26.83
CA THR A 96 6.10 3.03 26.33
C THR A 96 6.71 3.57 25.04
N GLU A 97 8.01 3.36 24.82
CA GLU A 97 8.72 3.75 23.57
C GLU A 97 7.97 3.34 22.29
N ARG A 98 7.35 2.15 22.29
CA ARG A 98 6.53 1.67 21.16
C ARG A 98 5.33 2.56 20.86
N GLN A 99 4.65 3.07 21.88
CA GLN A 99 3.51 3.97 21.73
C GLN A 99 3.96 5.33 21.21
N GLN A 100 5.10 5.82 21.68
CA GLN A 100 5.69 7.07 21.21
C GLN A 100 6.09 6.99 19.73
N HIS A 101 6.76 5.90 19.31
CA HIS A 101 7.09 5.68 17.91
C HIS A 101 5.83 5.55 17.03
N HIS A 102 4.81 4.83 17.50
CA HIS A 102 3.54 4.75 16.78
C HIS A 102 2.88 6.12 16.63
N HIS A 103 2.83 6.92 17.69
CA HIS A 103 2.29 8.26 17.65
C HIS A 103 3.04 9.15 16.66
N ARG A 104 4.38 9.16 16.71
CA ARG A 104 5.24 9.89 15.77
C ARG A 104 4.94 9.50 14.32
N MET A 105 4.77 8.21 14.04
CA MET A 105 4.41 7.73 12.71
C MET A 105 3.03 8.23 12.26
N LEU A 106 2.04 8.30 13.16
CA LEU A 106 0.72 8.86 12.84
C LEU A 106 0.81 10.35 12.50
N GLN A 107 1.59 11.12 13.27
CA GLN A 107 1.78 12.55 12.99
C GLN A 107 2.48 12.79 11.65
N ARG A 108 3.51 11.99 11.33
CA ARG A 108 4.15 12.00 10.01
C ARG A 108 3.15 11.73 8.89
N LEU A 109 2.28 10.74 9.04
CA LEU A 109 1.27 10.41 8.04
C LEU A 109 0.24 11.52 7.84
N ASN A 110 -0.17 12.19 8.93
CA ASN A 110 -1.10 13.31 8.86
C ASN A 110 -0.48 14.51 8.15
N TYR A 111 0.75 14.88 8.52
CA TYR A 111 1.49 15.95 7.86
C TYR A 111 1.63 15.70 6.35
N GLU A 112 2.00 14.48 5.95
CA GLU A 112 2.13 14.15 4.54
C GLU A 112 0.82 14.19 3.76
N LYS A 113 -0.27 13.81 4.41
CA LYS A 113 -1.60 13.90 3.82
C LYS A 113 -1.96 15.36 3.58
N GLU A 114 -1.75 16.23 4.55
CA GLU A 114 -2.03 17.67 4.44
C GLU A 114 -1.17 18.33 3.37
N GLU A 115 0.14 18.02 3.34
CA GLU A 115 1.05 18.51 2.31
C GLU A 115 0.66 18.05 0.91
N ARG A 116 0.27 16.78 0.74
CA ARG A 116 -0.21 16.29 -0.57
C ARG A 116 -1.51 16.97 -1.01
N LEU A 117 -2.43 17.22 -0.09
CA LEU A 117 -3.67 17.95 -0.40
C LEU A 117 -3.34 19.39 -0.83
N ARG A 118 -2.46 20.07 -0.11
CA ARG A 118 -1.98 21.42 -0.46
C ARG A 118 -1.34 21.43 -1.85
N LEU A 119 -0.44 20.49 -2.14
CA LEU A 119 0.23 20.39 -3.44
C LEU A 119 -0.75 20.09 -4.57
N GLN A 120 -1.75 19.24 -4.33
CA GLN A 120 -2.80 18.94 -5.30
C GLN A 120 -3.63 20.18 -5.65
N GLU A 121 -3.98 21.00 -4.64
CA GLU A 121 -4.67 22.27 -4.86
C GLU A 121 -3.81 23.26 -5.66
N VAL A 122 -2.52 23.37 -5.34
CA VAL A 122 -1.58 24.22 -6.09
C VAL A 122 -1.47 23.78 -7.55
N VAL A 123 -1.39 22.46 -7.81
CA VAL A 123 -1.36 21.91 -9.17
C VAL A 123 -2.66 22.23 -9.91
N HIS A 124 -3.81 22.03 -9.26
CA HIS A 124 -5.12 22.36 -9.83
C HIS A 124 -5.21 23.84 -10.23
N ASN A 125 -4.84 24.74 -9.33
CA ASN A 125 -4.86 26.19 -9.58
C ASN A 125 -3.90 26.60 -10.71
N LYS A 126 -2.69 26.02 -10.74
CA LYS A 126 -1.73 26.24 -11.84
C LYS A 126 -2.25 25.73 -13.18
N LEU A 127 -2.92 24.58 -13.20
CA LEU A 127 -3.51 24.01 -14.41
C LEU A 127 -4.67 24.88 -14.93
N LYS A 128 -5.56 25.32 -14.04
CA LYS A 128 -6.62 26.27 -14.37
C LYS A 128 -6.05 27.55 -14.96
N ARG A 129 -5.04 28.14 -14.32
CA ARG A 129 -4.37 29.34 -14.83
C ARG A 129 -3.71 29.12 -16.19
N LYS A 130 -3.11 27.96 -16.42
CA LYS A 130 -2.54 27.58 -17.71
C LYS A 130 -3.61 27.51 -18.80
N MET A 131 -4.79 26.96 -18.50
CA MET A 131 -5.93 26.92 -19.43
C MET A 131 -6.42 28.32 -19.77
N GLU A 132 -6.69 29.17 -18.76
CA GLU A 132 -7.12 30.56 -18.96
C GLU A 132 -6.13 31.36 -19.82
N LEU A 133 -4.83 31.21 -19.58
CA LEU A 133 -3.79 31.84 -20.39
C LEU A 133 -3.76 31.29 -21.81
N GLY A 134 -3.96 29.98 -21.99
CA GLY A 134 -4.08 29.33 -23.30
C GLY A 134 -5.23 29.91 -24.12
N ASP A 135 -6.41 30.03 -23.51
CA ASP A 135 -7.60 30.61 -24.13
C ASP A 135 -7.38 32.09 -24.48
N SER A 136 -6.75 32.85 -23.58
CA SER A 136 -6.39 34.26 -23.84
C SER A 136 -5.41 34.41 -25.00
N ILE A 137 -4.40 33.54 -25.10
CA ILE A 137 -3.46 33.52 -26.22
C ILE A 137 -4.19 33.19 -27.52
N LEU A 138 -5.08 32.19 -27.52
CA LEU A 138 -5.87 31.81 -28.69
C LEU A 138 -6.75 32.97 -29.15
N ALA A 139 -7.48 33.63 -28.23
CA ALA A 139 -8.31 34.80 -28.54
C ALA A 139 -7.50 35.99 -29.07
N LYS A 140 -6.29 36.22 -28.55
CA LYS A 140 -5.39 37.25 -29.10
C LYS A 140 -4.89 36.90 -30.48
N LYS A 141 -4.56 35.62 -30.74
CA LYS A 141 -4.16 35.16 -32.08
C LYS A 141 -5.27 35.33 -33.10
N THR A 142 -6.50 34.91 -32.79
CA THR A 142 -7.64 35.10 -33.70
C THR A 142 -7.93 36.57 -33.95
N LYS A 143 -7.78 37.45 -32.95
CA LYS A 143 -7.90 38.89 -33.14
C LYS A 143 -6.79 39.47 -34.03
N ILE A 144 -5.55 39.02 -33.88
CA ILE A 144 -4.44 39.42 -34.78
C ILE A 144 -4.72 38.94 -36.21
N GLU A 145 -5.19 37.70 -36.39
CA GLU A 145 -5.55 37.17 -37.71
C GLU A 145 -6.69 37.97 -38.35
N GLN A 146 -7.68 38.42 -37.57
CA GLN A 146 -8.75 39.30 -38.04
C GLN A 146 -8.20 40.67 -38.47
N ILE A 147 -7.37 41.32 -37.62
CA ILE A 147 -6.74 42.61 -37.95
C ILE A 147 -5.89 42.49 -39.22
N ASN A 148 -5.11 41.41 -39.36
CA ASN A 148 -4.30 41.19 -40.55
C ASN A 148 -5.18 41.05 -41.82
N LYS A 149 -6.33 40.38 -41.73
CA LYS A 149 -7.28 40.31 -42.86
C LYS A 149 -7.85 41.69 -43.22
N GLU A 150 -8.25 42.47 -42.22
CA GLU A 150 -8.74 43.85 -42.44
C GLU A 150 -7.65 44.77 -43.01
N PHE A 151 -6.40 44.59 -42.57
CA PHE A 151 -5.25 45.32 -43.10
C PHE A 151 -4.93 44.94 -44.55
N GLU A 152 -5.01 43.66 -44.90
CA GLU A 152 -4.88 43.18 -46.28
C GLU A 152 -5.99 43.74 -47.18
N THR A 153 -7.23 43.83 -46.69
CA THR A 153 -8.31 44.49 -47.44
C THR A 153 -8.05 45.98 -47.60
N PHE A 154 -7.61 46.67 -46.54
CA PHE A 154 -7.26 48.09 -46.60
C PHE A 154 -6.11 48.35 -47.59
N LEU A 155 -5.06 47.53 -47.59
CA LEU A 155 -3.96 47.63 -48.55
C LEU A 155 -4.47 47.46 -49.98
N LYS A 156 -5.35 46.49 -50.25
CA LYS A 156 -5.97 46.31 -51.56
C LYS A 156 -6.79 47.53 -51.97
N GLU A 157 -7.58 48.10 -51.08
CA GLU A 157 -8.34 49.33 -51.35
C GLU A 157 -7.47 50.58 -51.52
N ALA A 158 -6.32 50.64 -50.85
CA ALA A 158 -5.35 51.73 -50.97
C ALA A 158 -4.45 51.60 -52.20
N THR A 159 -4.29 50.42 -52.82
CA THR A 159 -3.50 50.27 -54.06
C THR A 159 -3.94 51.16 -55.23
N PRO A 160 -5.24 51.36 -55.55
CA PRO A 160 -5.64 52.30 -56.59
C PRO A 160 -5.28 53.75 -56.26
N LEU A 161 -5.44 54.19 -55.01
CA LEU A 161 -5.02 55.52 -54.55
C LEU A 161 -3.50 55.71 -54.70
N LYS A 162 -2.71 54.71 -54.30
CA LYS A 162 -1.25 54.72 -54.51
C LYS A 162 -0.88 54.78 -55.99
N LYS A 163 -1.57 54.03 -56.85
CA LYS A 163 -1.33 54.08 -58.30
C LYS A 163 -1.60 55.48 -58.85
N LEU A 164 -2.66 56.14 -58.40
CA LEU A 164 -3.00 57.50 -58.79
C LEU A 164 -1.93 58.52 -58.36
N LEU A 165 -1.48 58.45 -57.10
CA LEU A 165 -0.42 59.31 -56.55
C LEU A 165 0.95 59.06 -57.21
N VAL A 166 1.30 57.81 -57.53
CA VAL A 166 2.55 57.49 -58.26
C VAL A 166 2.48 57.96 -59.71
N THR A 167 1.31 57.88 -60.36
CA THR A 167 1.15 58.48 -61.69
C THR A 167 1.22 60.00 -61.66
N GLU A 168 0.82 60.65 -60.57
CA GLU A 168 0.98 62.10 -60.40
C GLU A 168 2.46 62.51 -60.29
N GLU A 169 3.29 61.78 -59.53
CA GLU A 169 4.74 62.00 -59.47
C GLU A 169 5.46 61.71 -60.81
N GLU A 170 5.01 60.72 -61.59
CA GLU A 170 5.52 60.46 -62.95
C GLU A 170 5.04 61.49 -63.98
N THR A 171 3.90 62.16 -63.76
CA THR A 171 3.45 63.28 -64.59
C THR A 171 4.15 64.58 -64.24
N GLU A 172 4.48 64.84 -62.97
CA GLU A 172 5.27 66.01 -62.58
C GLU A 172 6.71 65.91 -63.10
N THR A 173 7.34 64.74 -63.02
CA THR A 173 8.68 64.52 -63.61
C THR A 173 8.70 64.57 -65.14
N LYS A 174 7.59 64.21 -65.83
CA LYS A 174 7.47 64.39 -67.29
C LYS A 174 7.18 65.83 -67.70
N MET A 175 6.38 66.57 -66.91
CA MET A 175 6.10 67.99 -67.16
C MET A 175 7.29 68.90 -66.88
N GLU A 176 8.19 68.55 -65.95
CA GLU A 176 9.46 69.29 -65.75
C GLU A 176 10.52 68.99 -66.84
N THR A 177 10.44 67.85 -67.54
CA THR A 177 11.35 67.54 -68.66
C THR A 177 10.85 68.01 -70.04
N GLU A 178 9.61 68.48 -70.15
CA GLU A 178 9.01 68.99 -71.39
C GLU A 178 8.82 70.53 -71.42
N GLN A 179 9.45 71.27 -70.48
CA GLN A 179 9.60 72.73 -70.55
C GLN A 179 10.99 73.17 -71.00
#